data_AF-A0A7V1U5G9-F1
#
_entry.id   AF-A0A7V1U5G9-F1
#
_cell.length_a   1.000
_cell.length_b   1.000
_cell.length_c   1.000
_cell.angle_alpha   90.00
_cell.angle_beta   90.00
_cell.angle_gamma   90.00
#
_symmetry.space_group_name_H-M   'P 1'
#
loop_
_entity.id
_entity.type
_entity.pdbx_description
1 polymer ?
#
loop_
_entity_poly.entity_id
_entity_poly.type
_entity_poly.pdbx_seq_one_letter_code
_entity_poly.pdbx_strand_id
1 'polypeptide(L)' 'MQEDLRDLLAELLGREVTAVRSEQPVPAGGGATGAYVTDDGRPAATVVCDLAFAARAAAAITLVPPPAAEEAIAEG' A
#
# COMPACT_ATOMS: atom_id res chain seq x y z
N MET A 1 -1.07 7.13 15.66
CA MET A 1 -0.94 5.96 14.77
C MET A 1 -1.86 6.03 13.56
N GLN A 2 -3.19 6.17 13.69
CA GLN A 2 -4.06 6.28 12.51
C GLN A 2 -3.93 7.61 11.77
N GLU A 3 -3.82 8.70 12.52
CA GLU A 3 -3.61 10.04 11.96
C GLU A 3 -2.28 10.08 11.21
N ASP A 4 -1.19 9.59 11.82
CA ASP A 4 0.13 9.50 11.19
C ASP A 4 0.12 8.74 9.85
N LEU A 5 -0.59 7.62 9.74
CA LEU A 5 -0.68 6.86 8.49
C LEU A 5 -1.50 7.59 7.42
N ARG A 6 -2.64 8.16 7.81
CA ARG A 6 -3.49 8.93 6.89
C ARG A 6 -2.73 10.14 6.35
N ASP A 7 -2.07 10.88 7.23
CA ASP A 7 -1.37 12.11 6.90
C ASP A 7 -0.16 11.81 5.99
N LEU A 8 0.60 10.76 6.31
CA LEU A 8 1.67 10.25 5.43
C LEU A 8 1.15 9.90 4.03
N LEU A 9 0.04 9.16 3.93
CA LEU A 9 -0.52 8.78 2.64
C LEU A 9 -1.13 9.98 1.89
N ALA A 10 -1.70 10.94 2.60
CA ALA A 10 -2.24 12.16 2.00
C ALA A 10 -1.12 13.02 1.41
N GLU A 11 0.00 13.17 2.12
CA GLU A 11 1.19 13.86 1.63
C GLU A 11 1.83 13.14 0.45
N LEU A 12 2.02 11.81 0.56
CA LEU A 12 2.64 10.99 -0.49
C LEU A 12 1.83 11.02 -1.80
N LEU A 13 0.50 11.00 -1.71
CA LEU A 13 -0.38 10.92 -2.87
C LEU A 13 -0.91 12.29 -3.34
N GLY A 14 -0.71 13.35 -2.56
CA GLY A 14 -1.22 14.69 -2.84
C GLY A 14 -2.76 14.76 -2.93
N ARG A 15 -3.48 13.92 -2.18
CA ARG A 15 -4.95 13.84 -2.20
C ARG A 15 -5.52 13.49 -0.83
N GLU A 16 -6.82 13.70 -0.65
CA GLU A 16 -7.52 13.26 0.56
C GLU A 16 -7.52 11.72 0.68
N VAL A 17 -7.28 11.25 1.90
CA VAL A 17 -7.22 9.83 2.26
C VAL A 17 -8.11 9.58 3.47
N THR A 18 -8.93 8.53 3.39
CA THR A 18 -9.73 8.03 4.52
C THR A 18 -9.05 6.84 5.14
N ALA A 19 -8.74 6.91 6.44
CA ALA A 19 -8.21 5.79 7.21
C ALA A 19 -9.15 5.46 8.37
N VAL A 20 -9.58 4.19 8.47
CA VAL A 20 -10.49 3.72 9.51
C VAL A 20 -9.86 2.50 10.20
N ARG A 21 -10.05 2.40 11.52
CA ARG A 21 -9.54 1.25 12.28
C ARG A 21 -10.58 0.16 12.14
N SER A 22 -10.15 -1.01 11.68
CA SER A 22 -11.00 -2.19 11.66
C SER A 22 -10.43 -3.24 12.60
N GLU A 23 -11.31 -3.87 13.38
CA GLU A 23 -10.97 -5.07 14.16
C GLU A 23 -11.14 -6.35 13.33
N GLN A 24 -11.85 -6.26 12.21
CA GLN A 24 -12.03 -7.35 11.27
C GLN A 24 -11.07 -7.22 10.09
N PRO A 25 -10.45 -8.32 9.64
CA PRO A 25 -9.74 -8.32 8.36
C PRO A 25 -10.69 -7.84 7.26
N VAL A 26 -10.27 -6.85 6.48
CA VAL A 26 -11.03 -6.47 5.27
C VAL A 26 -11.07 -7.70 4.36
N PRO A 27 -12.24 -8.11 3.84
CA PRO A 27 -12.33 -9.23 2.90
C PRO A 27 -11.35 -9.00 1.75
N ALA A 28 -10.40 -9.91 1.57
CA ALA A 28 -9.37 -9.75 0.56
C ALA A 28 -9.98 -9.90 -0.84
N GLY A 29 -10.15 -8.78 -1.53
CA GLY A 29 -10.14 -8.70 -3.00
C GLY A 29 -8.75 -8.27 -3.51
N GLY A 30 -7.70 -8.66 -2.77
CA GLY A 30 -6.37 -8.05 -2.85
C GLY A 30 -5.60 -8.48 -4.09
N GLY A 31 -5.06 -7.49 -4.81
CA GLY A 31 -4.14 -7.70 -5.93
C GLY A 31 -2.67 -7.73 -5.50
N ALA A 32 -2.35 -7.26 -4.28
CA ALA A 32 -1.00 -7.28 -3.74
C ALA A 32 -0.99 -7.49 -2.21
N THR A 33 0.01 -8.24 -1.72
CA THR A 33 0.27 -8.44 -0.29
C THR A 33 1.73 -8.17 0.04
N GLY A 34 2.00 -7.69 1.25
CA GLY A 34 3.36 -7.47 1.75
C GLY A 34 3.47 -7.86 3.21
N ALA A 35 4.63 -8.37 3.62
CA ALA A 35 4.90 -8.71 5.02
C ALA A 35 6.13 -7.92 5.50
N TYR A 36 5.97 -7.24 6.64
CA TYR A 36 7.09 -6.73 7.40
C TYR A 36 7.67 -7.87 8.23
N VAL A 37 8.97 -8.12 8.06
CA VAL A 37 9.71 -9.22 8.70
C VAL A 37 10.71 -8.63 9.68
N THR A 38 10.77 -9.18 10.89
CA THR A 38 11.74 -8.79 11.92
C THR A 38 13.14 -9.32 11.62
N ASP A 39 14.15 -8.81 12.32
CA ASP A 39 15.56 -9.17 12.11
C ASP A 39 15.85 -10.67 12.31
N ASP A 40 15.01 -11.39 13.05
CA ASP A 40 15.08 -12.83 13.26
C ASP A 40 14.30 -13.65 12.20
N GLY A 41 13.81 -13.00 11.14
CA GLY A 41 13.16 -13.63 10.00
C GLY A 41 11.67 -13.93 10.20
N ARG A 42 11.04 -13.44 11.28
CA ARG A 42 9.62 -13.70 11.55
C ARG A 42 8.71 -12.58 11.01
N PRO A 43 7.59 -12.88 10.32
CA PRO A 43 6.61 -11.87 9.96
C PRO A 43 6.01 -11.21 11.20
N ALA A 44 6.05 -9.88 11.29
CA ALA A 44 5.48 -9.10 12.39
C ALA A 44 4.25 -8.27 11.98
N ALA A 45 4.10 -7.95 10.70
CA ALA A 45 2.89 -7.32 10.18
C ALA A 45 2.66 -7.70 8.71
N THR A 46 1.40 -7.74 8.28
CA THR A 46 1.01 -7.96 6.89
C THR A 46 0.12 -6.82 6.43
N VAL A 47 0.34 -6.37 5.19
CA VAL A 47 -0.51 -5.42 4.49
C VAL A 47 -1.13 -6.09 3.27
N VAL A 48 -2.39 -5.75 3.02
CA VAL A 48 -3.12 -6.14 1.81
C VAL A 48 -3.69 -4.87 1.19
N CYS A 49 -3.54 -4.73 -0.12
CA CYS A 49 -4.11 -3.62 -0.87
C CYS A 49 -4.51 -4.06 -2.28
N ASP A 50 -5.27 -3.22 -2.96
CA ASP A 50 -5.52 -3.42 -4.38
C ASP A 50 -4.24 -3.19 -5.20
N LEU A 51 -4.16 -3.83 -6.37
CA LEU A 51 -2.99 -3.75 -7.25
C LEU A 51 -2.70 -2.30 -7.68
N ALA A 52 -3.75 -1.51 -7.87
CA ALA A 52 -3.63 -0.15 -8.39
C ALA A 52 -3.00 0.81 -7.37
N PHE A 53 -3.35 0.67 -6.09
CA PHE A 53 -2.68 1.36 -5.00
C PHE A 53 -1.24 0.87 -4.85
N ALA A 54 -1.01 -0.44 -4.85
CA ALA A 54 0.32 -1.01 -4.69
C ALA A 54 1.31 -0.52 -5.75
N ALA A 55 0.93 -0.60 -7.03
CA ALA A 55 1.80 -0.21 -8.14
C ALA A 55 2.13 1.30 -8.12
N ARG A 56 1.12 2.16 -7.91
CA ARG A 56 1.33 3.62 -7.88
C ARG A 56 2.12 4.07 -6.66
N ALA A 57 1.84 3.50 -5.48
CA ALA A 57 2.58 3.81 -4.26
C ALA A 57 4.05 3.34 -4.37
N ALA A 58 4.28 2.12 -4.87
CA ALA A 58 5.63 1.62 -5.12
C ALA A 58 6.38 2.53 -6.10
N ALA A 59 5.74 2.96 -7.20
CA ALA A 59 6.36 3.85 -8.16
C ALA A 59 6.73 5.21 -7.56
N ALA A 60 5.85 5.80 -6.76
CA ALA A 60 6.12 7.06 -6.06
C ALA A 60 7.29 6.93 -5.06
N ILE A 61 7.32 5.87 -4.25
CA ILE A 61 8.37 5.64 -3.24
C ILE A 61 9.74 5.37 -3.90
N THR A 62 9.75 4.65 -5.03
CA THR A 62 10.98 4.22 -5.71
C THR A 62 11.40 5.17 -6.84
N LEU A 63 10.67 6.27 -7.05
CA LEU A 63 10.88 7.23 -8.14
C LEU A 63 10.83 6.59 -9.54
N VAL A 64 10.05 5.52 -9.69
CA VAL A 64 9.77 4.91 -10.99
C VAL A 64 8.75 5.78 -11.74
N PRO A 65 8.91 6.00 -13.06
CA PRO A 65 7.99 6.83 -13.83
C PRO A 65 6.55 6.32 -13.79
N PRO A 66 5.54 7.21 -13.75
CA PRO A 66 4.13 6.82 -13.71
C PRO A 66 3.67 5.80 -14.78
N PRO A 67 4.16 5.84 -16.04
CA PRO A 67 3.75 4.86 -17.06
C PRO A 67 4.04 3.40 -16.68
N ALA A 68 5.14 3.14 -15.95
CA ALA A 68 5.47 1.77 -15.54
C ALA A 68 4.49 1.22 -14.48
N ALA A 69 3.91 2.09 -13.64
CA ALA A 69 2.85 1.68 -12.72
C ALA A 69 1.57 1.30 -13.47
N GLU A 70 1.20 2.06 -14.51
CA GLU A 70 0.00 1.76 -15.31
C GLU A 70 0.17 0.48 -16.15
N GLU A 71 1.38 0.21 -16.64
CA GLU A 71 1.71 -1.06 -17.32
C GLU A 71 1.57 -2.26 -16.35
N ALA A 72 2.13 -2.16 -15.15
CA ALA A 72 1.97 -3.18 -14.11
C ALA A 72 0.50 -3.43 -13.73
N ILE A 73 -0.32 -2.37 -13.65
CA ILE A 73 -1.75 -2.51 -13.35
C ILE A 73 -2.50 -3.23 -14.48
N ALA A 74 -2.10 -3.03 -15.74
CA ALA A 74 -2.73 -3.65 -16.90
C ALA A 74 -2.36 -5.14 -17.05
N GLU A 75 -1.15 -5.52 -16.65
CA GLU A 75 -0.65 -6.91 -16.72
C GLU A 75 -1.22 -7.81 -15.62
N GLY A 76 -1.54 -7.25 -14.45
CA GLY A 76 -2.08 -7.97 -13.29
C GLY A 76 -1.01 -8.37 -12.28
#